data_AF-A0A9D7W943-F1
#
_entry.id   AF-A0A9D7W943-F1
#
_cell.length_a   1.000
_cell.length_b   1.000
_cell.length_c   1.000
_cell.angle_alpha   90.00
_cell.angle_beta   90.00
_cell.angle_gamma   90.00
#
_symmetry.space_group_name_H-M   'P 1'
#
loop_
_entity.id
_entity.type
_entity.pdbx_description
1 polymer ?
#
loop_
_entity_poly.entity_id
_entity_poly.type
_entity_poly.pdbx_seq_one_letter_code
_entity_poly.pdbx_strand_id
1 'polypeptide(L)'
;MSEQAFPPEDPGSFLSLCDGEWMSLRSCFELAAGGDDEWHSSERGDLTVRYVAEQGALGQLQVQAPGGTRSTLTFAADGQLILDGDSPGNWRFWPDGSMELNLSRPDGVSVQERIWFTRVNLRLRSTTAVDGQGTPVQGSFCTDIRRVSKPAA
;
A
#
# COMPACT_ATOMS: atom_id res chain seq x y z
N MET A 1 -12.01 -10.05 20.19
CA MET A 1 -11.26 -9.82 18.94
C MET A 1 -11.50 -11.04 18.09
N SER A 2 -12.23 -10.92 16.98
CA SER A 2 -12.34 -12.00 16.00
C SER A 2 -10.94 -12.25 15.43
N GLU A 3 -10.46 -13.48 15.49
CA GLU A 3 -9.21 -13.85 14.81
C GLU A 3 -9.37 -13.52 13.32
N GLN A 4 -8.59 -12.58 12.81
CA GLN A 4 -8.53 -12.31 11.37
C GLN A 4 -7.90 -13.53 10.70
N ALA A 5 -8.62 -14.12 9.73
CA ALA A 5 -8.13 -15.24 8.95
C ALA A 5 -6.81 -14.88 8.25
N PHE A 6 -5.84 -15.80 8.29
CA PHE A 6 -4.53 -15.63 7.68
C PHE A 6 -4.01 -16.96 7.11
N PRO A 7 -3.47 -16.98 5.88
CA PRO A 7 -3.34 -15.84 4.95
C PRO A 7 -4.71 -15.35 4.44
N PRO A 8 -4.82 -14.11 3.93
CA PRO A 8 -6.03 -13.67 3.25
C PRO A 8 -6.26 -14.54 2.00
N GLU A 9 -7.47 -15.07 1.83
CA GLU A 9 -7.85 -15.97 0.73
C GLU A 9 -8.57 -15.24 -0.41
N ASP A 10 -9.07 -14.03 -0.12
CA ASP A 10 -9.80 -13.21 -1.06
C ASP A 10 -9.48 -11.70 -0.87
N PRO A 11 -9.76 -10.85 -1.87
CA PRO A 11 -9.49 -9.42 -1.79
C PRO A 11 -10.13 -8.71 -0.59
N GLY A 12 -11.35 -9.05 -0.22
CA GLY A 12 -12.07 -8.41 0.90
C GLY A 12 -11.41 -8.75 2.25
N SER A 13 -10.99 -10.00 2.42
CA SER A 13 -10.20 -10.42 3.59
C SER A 13 -8.85 -9.69 3.67
N PHE A 14 -8.20 -9.45 2.53
CA PHE A 14 -6.96 -8.68 2.45
C PHE A 14 -7.15 -7.21 2.86
N LEU A 15 -8.19 -6.55 2.35
CA LEU A 15 -8.50 -5.16 2.70
C LEU A 15 -8.85 -5.03 4.18
N SER A 16 -9.63 -5.98 4.71
CA SER A 16 -9.96 -6.06 6.13
C SER A 16 -8.70 -6.23 6.99
N LEU A 17 -7.75 -7.05 6.55
CA LEU A 17 -6.46 -7.25 7.24
C LEU A 17 -5.61 -5.97 7.25
N CYS A 18 -5.80 -5.05 6.31
CA CYS A 18 -5.10 -3.76 6.30
C CYS A 18 -5.60 -2.79 7.38
N ASP A 19 -6.85 -2.90 7.85
CA ASP A 19 -7.42 -2.03 8.88
C ASP A 19 -6.60 -2.05 10.16
N GLY A 20 -6.24 -0.88 10.69
CA GLY A 20 -5.56 -0.72 11.97
C GLY A 20 -4.50 0.38 11.98
N GLU A 21 -3.79 0.44 13.08
CA GLU A 21 -2.64 1.33 13.28
C GLU A 21 -1.34 0.54 13.13
N TRP A 22 -0.38 1.15 12.46
CA TRP A 22 0.87 0.53 12.06
C TRP A 22 2.06 1.45 12.36
N MET A 23 3.16 0.87 12.80
CA MET A 23 4.48 1.51 12.75
C MET A 23 5.09 1.17 11.39
N SER A 24 5.27 2.18 10.54
CA SER A 24 5.81 2.04 9.19
C SER A 24 7.27 2.47 9.16
N LEU A 25 8.11 1.67 8.48
CA LEU A 25 9.46 2.03 8.06
C LEU A 25 9.54 1.86 6.55
N ARG A 26 9.75 2.96 5.83
CA ARG A 26 9.91 3.02 4.38
C ARG A 26 11.35 3.38 4.05
N SER A 27 11.99 2.61 3.19
CA SER A 27 13.24 2.97 2.53
C SER A 27 12.97 3.22 1.04
N CYS A 28 13.41 4.36 0.53
CA CYS A 28 13.26 4.78 -0.86
C CYS A 28 14.63 4.95 -1.51
N PHE A 29 14.70 4.60 -2.79
CA PHE A 29 15.90 4.61 -3.61
C PHE A 29 15.61 5.35 -4.91
N GLU A 30 16.30 6.46 -5.15
CA GLU A 30 16.25 7.20 -6.42
C GLU A 30 17.27 6.60 -7.39
N LEU A 31 16.80 6.14 -8.54
CA LEU A 31 17.60 5.39 -9.52
C LEU A 31 17.96 6.24 -10.74
N ALA A 32 17.22 7.32 -10.99
CA ALA A 32 17.44 8.23 -12.12
C ALA A 32 18.61 9.22 -11.89
N ALA A 33 19.08 9.40 -10.65
CA ALA A 33 20.12 10.37 -10.31
C ALA A 33 21.52 9.78 -10.49
N GLY A 34 22.23 10.23 -11.53
CA GLY A 34 23.61 9.86 -11.84
C GLY A 34 24.67 10.47 -10.91
N GLY A 35 24.56 10.25 -9.59
CA GLY A 35 25.65 10.50 -8.64
C GLY A 35 25.45 11.66 -7.67
N ASP A 36 24.43 11.58 -6.81
CA ASP A 36 24.35 12.36 -5.57
C ASP A 36 24.31 11.39 -4.37
N ASP A 37 24.85 11.83 -3.22
CA ASP A 37 24.82 11.09 -1.95
C ASP A 37 23.38 10.92 -1.41
N GLU A 38 22.40 11.62 -2.01
CA GLU A 38 20.97 11.56 -1.69
C GLU A 38 20.18 10.48 -2.47
N TRP A 39 20.84 9.44 -2.99
CA TRP A 39 20.18 8.32 -3.68
C TRP A 39 19.24 7.49 -2.77
N HIS A 40 19.34 7.64 -1.45
CA HIS A 40 18.56 6.89 -0.47
C HIS A 40 17.94 7.81 0.59
N SER A 41 16.65 7.56 0.90
CA SER A 41 16.01 8.10 2.11
C SER A 41 15.30 7.00 2.90
N SER A 42 15.14 7.22 4.20
CA SER A 42 14.31 6.35 5.06
C SER A 42 13.41 7.17 5.96
N GLU A 43 12.13 6.81 5.99
CA GLU A 43 11.10 7.44 6.81
C GLU A 43 10.52 6.41 7.78
N ARG A 44 10.39 6.82 9.04
CA ARG A 44 9.68 6.04 10.05
C ARG A 44 8.54 6.88 10.63
N GLY A 45 7.38 6.28 10.78
CA GLY A 45 6.33 6.86 11.61
C GLY A 45 5.02 6.09 11.59
N ASP A 46 3.98 6.74 12.08
CA ASP A 46 2.68 6.11 12.30
C ASP A 46 1.81 6.16 11.06
N LEU A 47 1.31 4.98 10.67
CA LEU A 47 0.44 4.78 9.54
C LEU A 47 -0.90 4.26 10.06
N THR A 48 -1.98 4.99 9.77
CA THR A 48 -3.34 4.53 10.08
C THR A 48 -4.04 4.14 8.79
N VAL A 49 -4.63 2.96 8.78
CA VAL A 49 -5.45 2.47 7.68
C VAL A 49 -6.82 2.14 8.23
N ARG A 50 -7.88 2.64 7.60
CA ARG A 50 -9.26 2.26 7.90
C ARG A 50 -9.87 1.57 6.71
N TYR A 51 -10.40 0.37 6.94
CA TYR A 51 -11.22 -0.32 5.95
C TYR A 51 -12.68 0.09 6.09
N VAL A 52 -13.29 0.49 4.98
CA VAL A 52 -14.71 0.82 4.90
C VAL A 52 -15.34 -0.05 3.82
N ALA A 53 -16.30 -0.88 4.21
CA ALA A 53 -17.09 -1.64 3.26
C ALA A 53 -17.96 -0.68 2.42
N GLU A 54 -18.00 -0.89 1.10
CA GLU A 54 -18.74 -0.04 0.17
C GLU A 54 -19.61 -0.90 -0.75
N GLN A 55 -20.87 -0.49 -0.96
CA GLN A 55 -21.77 -1.22 -1.85
C GLN A 55 -21.33 -1.06 -3.30
N GLY A 56 -21.18 -2.18 -4.03
CA GLY A 56 -20.76 -2.17 -5.44
C GLY A 56 -19.24 -2.11 -5.66
N ALA A 57 -18.45 -2.06 -4.59
CA ALA A 57 -16.99 -2.19 -4.62
C ALA A 57 -16.55 -3.31 -3.65
N LEU A 58 -15.28 -3.67 -3.69
CA LEU A 58 -14.70 -4.54 -2.65
C LEU A 58 -14.50 -3.79 -1.33
N GLY A 59 -14.42 -2.47 -1.39
CA GLY A 59 -14.31 -1.56 -0.26
C GLY A 59 -13.27 -0.48 -0.47
N GLN A 60 -13.08 0.34 0.57
CA GLN A 60 -12.16 1.46 0.58
C GLN A 60 -11.11 1.31 1.67
N LEU A 61 -9.89 1.76 1.39
CA LEU A 61 -8.88 2.03 2.40
C LEU A 61 -8.70 3.54 2.53
N GLN A 62 -9.02 4.07 3.70
CA GLN A 62 -8.68 5.44 4.07
C GLN A 62 -7.34 5.40 4.81
N VAL A 63 -6.33 6.03 4.23
CA VAL A 63 -4.95 5.95 4.68
C VAL A 63 -4.49 7.31 5.18
N GLN A 64 -3.93 7.35 6.39
CA GLN A 64 -3.16 8.49 6.90
C GLN A 64 -1.70 8.08 7.04
N ALA A 65 -0.83 8.66 6.21
CA ALA A 65 0.60 8.39 6.18
C ALA A 65 1.35 9.03 7.38
N PRO A 66 2.59 8.60 7.69
CA PRO A 66 3.43 9.19 8.75
C PRO A 66 3.56 10.72 8.71
N GLY A 67 3.62 11.32 7.53
CA GLY A 67 3.64 12.78 7.33
C GLY A 67 2.28 13.49 7.47
N GLY A 68 1.21 12.77 7.79
CA GLY A 68 -0.14 13.31 7.96
C GLY A 68 -0.98 13.38 6.68
N THR A 69 -0.37 13.17 5.51
CA THR A 69 -1.09 13.07 4.22
C THR A 69 -2.18 12.01 4.29
N ARG A 70 -3.38 12.37 3.85
CA ARG A 70 -4.54 11.48 3.77
C ARG A 70 -4.86 11.15 2.33
N SER A 71 -5.25 9.91 2.09
CA SER A 71 -5.72 9.43 0.79
C SER A 71 -6.81 8.37 0.99
N THR A 72 -7.68 8.24 -0.01
CA THR A 72 -8.71 7.21 -0.07
C THR A 72 -8.49 6.36 -1.32
N LEU A 73 -8.35 5.05 -1.14
CA LEU A 73 -8.24 4.07 -2.21
C LEU A 73 -9.51 3.24 -2.27
N THR A 74 -10.26 3.32 -3.36
CA THR A 74 -11.45 2.50 -3.60
C THR A 74 -11.13 1.38 -4.58
N PHE A 75 -11.41 0.14 -4.18
CA PHE A 75 -11.14 -1.07 -4.95
C PHE A 75 -12.43 -1.50 -5.66
N ALA A 76 -12.62 -1.04 -6.89
CA ALA A 76 -13.81 -1.38 -7.67
C ALA A 76 -13.81 -2.87 -8.03
N ALA A 77 -15.00 -3.50 -8.08
CA ALA A 77 -15.12 -4.94 -8.29
C ALA A 77 -14.64 -5.43 -9.67
N ASP A 78 -14.52 -4.52 -10.64
CA ASP A 78 -14.02 -4.78 -11.99
C ASP A 78 -12.48 -4.69 -12.11
N GLY A 79 -11.79 -4.41 -11.01
CA GLY A 79 -10.33 -4.28 -10.98
C GLY A 79 -9.82 -2.85 -11.09
N GLN A 80 -10.68 -1.83 -11.25
CA GLN A 80 -10.23 -0.44 -11.23
C GLN A 80 -9.84 0.01 -9.81
N LEU A 81 -8.80 0.83 -9.74
CA LEU A 81 -8.35 1.47 -8.51
C LEU A 81 -8.61 2.98 -8.62
N ILE A 82 -9.46 3.48 -7.72
CA ILE A 82 -9.79 4.90 -7.62
C ILE A 82 -9.03 5.49 -6.43
N LEU A 83 -8.23 6.52 -6.67
CA LEU A 83 -7.44 7.24 -5.66
C LEU A 83 -7.99 8.67 -5.56
N ASP A 84 -8.54 9.03 -4.40
CA ASP A 84 -9.07 10.38 -4.12
C ASP A 84 -10.05 10.91 -5.19
N GLY A 85 -10.78 10.00 -5.84
CA GLY A 85 -11.78 10.29 -6.88
C GLY A 85 -11.28 10.15 -8.32
N ASP A 86 -9.98 10.09 -8.53
CA ASP A 86 -9.38 9.80 -9.84
C ASP A 86 -9.20 8.30 -10.03
N SER A 87 -9.17 7.80 -11.26
CA SER A 87 -8.94 6.38 -11.56
C SER A 87 -7.54 6.18 -12.19
N PRO A 88 -6.46 6.29 -11.41
CA PRO A 88 -5.09 6.23 -11.94
C PRO A 88 -4.66 4.85 -12.43
N GLY A 89 -5.42 3.79 -12.16
CA GLY A 89 -5.07 2.47 -12.66
C GLY A 89 -5.92 1.33 -12.12
N ASN A 90 -5.28 0.20 -11.82
CA ASN A 90 -5.95 -1.05 -11.48
C ASN A 90 -5.30 -1.74 -10.29
N TRP A 91 -6.05 -2.67 -9.70
CA TRP A 91 -5.58 -3.58 -8.68
C TRP A 91 -5.76 -5.04 -9.12
N ARG A 92 -4.97 -5.93 -8.52
CA ARG A 92 -5.08 -7.38 -8.71
C ARG A 92 -4.73 -8.11 -7.42
N PHE A 93 -5.57 -9.07 -7.05
CA PHE A 93 -5.26 -10.02 -6.00
C PHE A 93 -4.66 -11.30 -6.59
N TRP A 94 -3.55 -11.75 -6.04
CA TRP A 94 -2.82 -12.91 -6.54
C TRP A 94 -3.09 -14.16 -5.69
N PRO A 95 -2.93 -15.38 -6.26
CA PRO A 95 -3.13 -16.63 -5.50
C PRO A 95 -2.21 -16.82 -4.29
N ASP A 96 -1.12 -16.04 -4.19
CA ASP A 96 -0.20 -16.04 -3.05
C ASP A 96 -0.69 -15.17 -1.87
N GLY A 97 -1.88 -14.57 -1.98
CA GLY A 97 -2.47 -13.70 -0.96
C GLY A 97 -1.93 -12.27 -0.97
N SER A 98 -1.20 -11.86 -2.02
CA SER A 98 -0.72 -10.49 -2.19
C SER A 98 -1.63 -9.64 -3.07
N MET A 99 -1.63 -8.34 -2.80
CA MET A 99 -2.30 -7.33 -3.60
C MET A 99 -1.27 -6.56 -4.43
N GLU A 100 -1.51 -6.44 -5.73
CA GLU A 100 -0.72 -5.61 -6.64
C GLU A 100 -1.56 -4.44 -7.11
N LEU A 101 -0.96 -3.24 -7.10
CA LEU A 101 -1.53 -2.00 -7.59
C LEU A 101 -0.66 -1.53 -8.76
N ASN A 102 -1.28 -1.19 -9.88
CA ASN A 102 -0.60 -0.58 -11.03
C ASN A 102 -1.23 0.80 -11.26
N LEU A 103 -0.42 1.85 -11.18
CA LEU A 103 -0.83 3.26 -11.19
C LEU A 103 -0.08 4.01 -12.30
N SER A 104 -0.78 4.85 -13.05
CA SER A 104 -0.18 5.82 -13.97
C SER A 104 -0.22 7.21 -13.32
N ARG A 105 0.93 7.86 -13.21
CA ARG A 105 1.03 9.24 -12.72
C ARG A 105 0.92 10.24 -13.88
N PRO A 106 0.43 11.47 -13.64
CA PRO A 106 0.33 12.50 -14.67
C PRO A 106 1.66 12.93 -15.31
N ASP A 107 2.79 12.70 -14.63
CA ASP A 107 4.15 12.97 -15.11
C ASP A 107 4.68 11.89 -16.08
N GLY A 108 3.86 10.88 -16.40
CA GLY A 108 4.24 9.77 -17.28
C GLY A 108 4.95 8.62 -16.57
N VAL A 109 5.14 8.71 -15.25
CA VAL A 109 5.70 7.61 -14.45
C VAL A 109 4.63 6.55 -14.19
N SER A 110 4.99 5.28 -14.45
CA SER A 110 4.18 4.13 -14.06
C SER A 110 4.71 3.55 -12.76
N VAL A 111 3.81 3.27 -11.81
CA VAL A 111 4.13 2.74 -10.50
C VAL A 111 3.45 1.40 -10.31
N GLN A 112 4.22 0.39 -9.90
CA GLN A 112 3.70 -0.88 -9.42
C GLN A 112 4.02 -1.02 -7.94
N GLU A 113 3.00 -1.25 -7.11
CA GLU A 113 3.17 -1.61 -5.70
C GLU A 113 2.64 -3.03 -5.47
N ARG A 114 3.41 -3.89 -4.79
CA ARG A 114 2.96 -5.18 -4.30
C ARG A 114 2.96 -5.17 -2.77
N ILE A 115 1.85 -5.57 -2.18
CA ILE A 115 1.56 -5.54 -0.74
C ILE A 115 1.24 -6.97 -0.31
N TRP A 116 1.87 -7.45 0.76
CA TRP A 116 1.60 -8.78 1.29
C TRP A 116 1.80 -8.84 2.80
N PHE A 117 1.28 -9.89 3.41
CA PHE A 117 1.41 -10.15 4.84
C PHE A 117 2.21 -11.42 5.08
N THR A 118 3.19 -11.38 5.96
CA THR A 118 3.93 -12.58 6.42
C THR A 118 3.37 -13.13 7.73
N ARG A 119 2.66 -12.27 8.47
CA ARG A 119 1.81 -12.54 9.65
C ARG A 119 0.67 -11.51 9.68
N VAL A 120 -0.38 -11.76 10.47
CA VAL A 120 -1.52 -10.84 10.67
C VAL A 120 -1.13 -9.42 11.13
N ASN A 121 0.06 -9.28 11.72
CA ASN A 121 0.60 -8.05 12.29
C ASN A 121 1.85 -7.54 11.56
N LEU A 122 2.22 -8.14 10.43
CA LEU A 122 3.41 -7.78 9.65
C LEU A 122 3.06 -7.69 8.17
N ARG A 123 2.93 -6.47 7.68
CA ARG A 123 2.68 -6.14 6.27
C ARG A 123 3.95 -5.62 5.62
N LEU A 124 4.24 -6.11 4.43
CA LEU A 124 5.36 -5.67 3.61
C LEU A 124 4.81 -5.06 2.32
N ARG A 125 5.50 -4.01 1.84
CA ARG A 125 5.16 -3.35 0.57
C ARG A 125 6.43 -3.11 -0.22
N SER A 126 6.39 -3.43 -1.50
CA SER A 126 7.45 -3.10 -2.45
C SER A 126 6.89 -2.28 -3.57
N THR A 127 7.57 -1.20 -3.93
CA THR A 127 7.18 -0.33 -5.04
C THR A 127 8.31 -0.23 -6.03
N THR A 128 7.96 -0.28 -7.33
CA THR A 128 8.85 0.09 -8.42
C THR A 128 8.18 1.17 -9.25
N ALA A 129 8.95 2.16 -9.68
CA ALA A 129 8.49 3.21 -10.57
C ALA A 129 9.39 3.24 -11.80
N VAL A 130 8.77 3.36 -12.97
CA VAL A 130 9.45 3.46 -14.27
C VAL A 130 8.97 4.68 -15.04
N ASP A 131 9.85 5.29 -15.82
CA ASP A 131 9.47 6.36 -16.74
C ASP A 131 8.71 5.85 -17.97
N GLY A 132 8.33 6.75 -18.88
CA GLY A 132 7.62 6.41 -20.11
C GLY A 132 8.41 5.54 -21.11
N GLN A 133 9.71 5.31 -20.87
CA GLN A 133 10.54 4.37 -21.64
C GLN A 133 10.73 3.03 -20.90
N GLY A 134 10.14 2.87 -19.72
CA GLY A 134 10.32 1.69 -18.87
C GLY A 134 11.63 1.70 -18.07
N THR A 135 12.35 2.82 -18.02
CA THR A 135 13.57 2.94 -17.23
C THR A 135 13.21 3.04 -15.75
N PRO A 136 13.78 2.22 -14.85
CA PRO A 136 13.57 2.36 -13.41
C PRO A 136 14.03 3.73 -12.92
N VAL A 137 13.13 4.46 -12.27
CA VAL A 137 13.42 5.79 -11.70
C VAL A 137 13.43 5.77 -10.18
N GLN A 138 12.65 4.88 -9.55
CA GLN A 138 12.58 4.77 -8.10
C GLN A 138 12.21 3.35 -7.67
N GLY A 139 12.76 2.91 -6.54
CA GLY A 139 12.32 1.73 -5.81
C GLY A 139 12.01 2.06 -4.35
N SER A 140 11.05 1.39 -3.73
CA SER A 140 10.88 1.47 -2.28
C SER A 140 10.49 0.13 -1.65
N PHE A 141 10.85 -0.02 -0.38
CA PHE A 141 10.44 -1.14 0.44
C PHE A 141 9.94 -0.62 1.78
N CYS A 142 8.78 -1.12 2.21
CA CYS A 142 8.16 -0.75 3.47
C CYS A 142 7.89 -1.97 4.33
N THR A 143 8.17 -1.83 5.62
CA THR A 143 7.72 -2.76 6.66
C THR A 143 6.75 -2.04 7.57
N ASP A 144 5.52 -2.54 7.67
CA ASP A 144 4.49 -2.04 8.55
C ASP A 144 4.21 -3.08 9.65
N ILE A 145 4.47 -2.72 10.90
CA ILE A 145 4.21 -3.56 12.07
C ILE A 145 2.96 -3.04 12.77
N ARG A 146 1.95 -3.89 12.94
CA ARG A 146 0.70 -3.50 13.61
C ARG A 146 0.98 -3.08 15.06
N ARG A 147 0.45 -1.92 15.46
CA ARG A 147 0.46 -1.50 16.86
C ARG A 147 -0.48 -2.41 17.65
N VAL A 148 0.06 -3.09 18.64
CA VAL A 148 -0.73 -3.71 19.71
C VAL A 148 -0.98 -2.63 20.75
N SER A 149 -2.21 -2.15 20.85
CA SER A 149 -2.62 -1.37 22.02
C SER A 149 -2.41 -2.21 23.27
N LYS A 150 -1.81 -1.64 24.32
CA LYS A 150 -1.95 -2.22 25.67
C LYS A 150 -3.46 -2.31 25.96
N PRO A 151 -3.95 -3.39 26.60
CA PRO A 151 -5.29 -3.40 27.15
C PRO A 151 -5.46 -2.12 27.99
N ALA A 152 -6.58 -1.41 27.82
CA ALA A 152 -6.95 -0.37 28.76
C ALA A 152 -6.99 -1.00 30.16
N ALA A 153 -6.26 -0.41 31.10
CA ALA A 153 -6.26 -0.83 32.50
C ALA A 153 -7.60 -0.54 33.17
#